data_AF-A0A183LWD5-F1
#
_entry.id   AF-A0A183LWD5-F1
#
_cell.length_a   1.000
_cell.length_b   1.000
_cell.length_c   1.000
_cell.angle_alpha   90.00
_cell.angle_beta   90.00
_cell.angle_gamma   90.00
#
_symmetry.space_group_name_H-M   'P 1'
#
loop_
_entity.id
_entity.type
_entity.pdbx_description
1 polymer ?
#
loop_
_entity_poly.entity_id
_entity_poly.type
_entity_poly.pdbx_seq_one_letter_code
_entity_poly.pdbx_strand_id
1 'polypeptide(L)'
;MEQLIELFFELDKDNNEIVDKQELINYCQENKLDMEMVNRWLSRCDTDKNNKITFDEFCRGFGIKLNEMRVEKIERALTWDNVTPVKPSNIDIIKSAMSETKQAKVIETFQKLMQQYGADEKNLDKVSSELKKFLEETYGNVWHVIIMNGSFWMSYSHEPFCSLQFKMNRHSCSVWRTPSGQRYSS
;
A
#
# COMPACT_ATOMS: atom_id res chain seq x y z
N MET A 1 9.25 1.45 -4.62
CA MET A 1 8.33 0.48 -5.26
C MET A 1 7.00 1.15 -5.53
N GLU A 2 6.31 1.70 -4.53
CA GLU A 2 5.00 2.37 -4.67
C GLU A 2 4.98 3.44 -5.77
N GLN A 3 5.98 4.32 -5.83
CA GLN A 3 6.13 5.32 -6.88
C GLN A 3 6.09 4.74 -8.31
N LEU A 4 6.63 3.54 -8.53
CA LEU A 4 6.59 2.91 -9.85
C LEU A 4 5.18 2.36 -10.16
N ILE A 5 4.46 1.91 -9.14
CA ILE A 5 3.09 1.40 -9.30
C ILE A 5 2.13 2.56 -9.54
N GLU A 6 2.27 3.65 -8.78
CA GLU A 6 1.52 4.89 -8.98
C GLU A 6 1.77 5.46 -10.37
N LEU A 7 3.03 5.47 -10.82
CA LEU A 7 3.36 5.83 -12.19
C LEU A 7 2.65 4.95 -13.23
N PHE A 8 2.62 3.63 -13.03
CA PHE A 8 1.88 2.75 -13.94
C PHE A 8 0.40 3.16 -14.00
N PHE A 9 -0.22 3.47 -12.86
CA PHE A 9 -1.61 3.92 -12.80
C PHE A 9 -1.84 5.28 -13.46
N GLU A 10 -0.87 6.19 -13.42
CA GLU A 10 -0.94 7.49 -14.10
C GLU A 10 -0.81 7.36 -15.64
N LEU A 11 -0.02 6.38 -16.10
CA LEU A 11 0.20 6.12 -17.52
C LEU A 11 -1.00 5.41 -18.17
N ASP A 12 -1.60 4.46 -17.48
CA ASP A 12 -2.78 3.67 -17.91
C ASP A 12 -4.09 4.48 -17.81
N LYS A 13 -4.16 5.58 -18.57
CA LYS A 13 -5.27 6.56 -18.55
C LYS A 13 -6.58 6.00 -19.10
N ASP A 14 -6.51 5.10 -20.07
CA ASP A 14 -7.69 4.45 -20.66
C ASP A 14 -8.10 3.17 -19.90
N ASN A 15 -7.36 2.83 -18.82
CA ASN A 15 -7.62 1.71 -17.93
C ASN A 15 -7.64 0.36 -18.67
N ASN A 16 -6.84 0.25 -19.73
CA ASN A 16 -6.68 -0.96 -20.53
C ASN A 16 -5.64 -1.94 -19.91
N GLU A 17 -4.96 -1.53 -18.83
CA GLU A 17 -3.88 -2.25 -18.15
C GLU A 17 -2.62 -2.47 -19.00
N ILE A 18 -2.37 -1.58 -19.96
CA ILE A 18 -1.25 -1.63 -20.90
C ILE A 18 -0.63 -0.24 -20.98
N VAL A 19 0.69 -0.18 -20.85
CA VAL A 19 1.46 1.04 -21.10
C VAL A 19 2.39 0.79 -22.27
N ASP A 20 2.23 1.56 -23.34
CA ASP A 20 3.09 1.48 -24.50
C ASP A 20 4.39 2.29 -24.32
N LYS A 21 5.41 1.97 -25.13
CA LYS A 21 6.69 2.67 -25.10
C LYS A 21 6.57 4.17 -25.38
N GLN A 22 5.64 4.59 -26.23
CA GLN A 22 5.47 5.99 -26.59
C GLN A 22 4.83 6.77 -25.44
N GLU A 23 3.87 6.19 -24.72
CA GLU A 23 3.28 6.74 -23.49
C GLU A 23 4.34 6.95 -22.41
N LEU A 24 5.22 5.97 -22.20
CA LEU A 24 6.38 6.09 -21.30
C LEU A 24 7.35 7.20 -21.71
N ILE A 25 7.66 7.31 -23.01
CA ILE A 25 8.53 8.37 -23.54
C ILE A 25 7.90 9.75 -23.32
N ASN A 26 6.63 9.90 -23.67
CA ASN A 26 5.92 11.16 -23.54
C ASN A 26 5.89 11.60 -22.07
N TYR A 27 5.60 10.68 -21.15
CA TYR A 27 5.62 10.98 -19.72
C TYR A 27 7.00 11.39 -19.20
N CYS A 28 8.07 10.72 -19.64
CA CYS A 28 9.44 11.09 -19.25
C CYS A 28 9.81 12.49 -19.77
N GLN A 29 9.39 12.83 -20.99
CA GLN A 29 9.61 14.16 -21.57
C GLN A 29 8.83 15.25 -20.83
N GLU A 30 7.54 15.01 -20.54
CA GLU A 30 6.66 15.95 -19.84
C GLU A 30 7.14 16.23 -18.42
N ASN A 31 7.56 15.19 -17.69
CA ASN A 31 7.99 15.28 -16.30
C ASN A 31 9.50 15.51 -16.13
N LYS A 32 10.24 15.68 -17.23
CA LYS A 32 11.71 15.87 -17.26
C LYS A 32 12.45 14.74 -16.52
N LEU A 33 11.97 13.51 -16.67
CA LEU A 33 12.59 12.32 -16.14
C LEU A 33 13.65 11.77 -17.10
N ASP A 34 14.57 10.99 -16.55
CA ASP A 34 15.63 10.33 -17.34
C ASP A 34 15.04 9.27 -18.27
N MET A 35 15.36 9.38 -19.56
CA MET A 35 14.92 8.44 -20.60
C MET A 35 15.47 7.02 -20.38
N GLU A 36 16.52 6.85 -19.57
CA GLU A 36 16.96 5.53 -19.09
C GLU A 36 15.85 4.75 -18.37
N MET A 37 14.88 5.46 -17.78
CA MET A 37 13.73 4.84 -17.13
C MET A 37 12.92 3.97 -18.09
N VAL A 38 12.72 4.44 -19.33
CA VAL A 38 11.99 3.71 -20.38
C VAL A 38 12.72 2.41 -20.70
N ASN A 39 14.03 2.46 -20.91
CA ASN A 39 14.85 1.29 -21.19
C ASN A 39 14.83 0.30 -20.02
N ARG A 40 14.87 0.79 -18.78
CA ARG A 40 14.82 -0.03 -17.57
C ARG A 40 13.49 -0.76 -17.44
N TRP A 41 12.37 -0.08 -17.70
CA TRP A 41 11.03 -0.67 -17.65
C TRP A 41 10.86 -1.74 -18.72
N LEU A 42 11.19 -1.43 -19.98
CA LEU A 42 11.13 -2.41 -21.07
C LEU A 42 12.03 -3.61 -20.79
N SER A 43 13.29 -3.39 -20.41
CA SER A 43 14.22 -4.49 -20.12
C SER A 43 13.78 -5.39 -18.96
N ARG A 44 12.96 -4.87 -18.03
CA ARG A 44 12.58 -5.59 -16.82
C ARG A 44 11.20 -6.26 -16.92
N CYS A 45 10.29 -5.68 -17.68
CA CYS A 45 8.89 -6.07 -17.70
C CYS A 45 8.43 -6.61 -19.07
N ASP A 46 8.85 -5.99 -20.19
CA ASP A 46 8.45 -6.38 -21.55
C ASP A 46 9.03 -7.75 -21.92
N THR A 47 8.28 -8.81 -21.62
CA THR A 47 8.77 -10.19 -21.69
C THR A 47 8.62 -10.75 -23.10
N ASP A 48 7.56 -10.34 -23.79
CA ASP A 48 7.28 -10.76 -25.17
C ASP A 48 7.94 -9.85 -26.23
N LYS A 49 8.58 -8.75 -25.79
CA LYS A 49 9.32 -7.77 -26.62
C LYS A 49 8.43 -7.04 -27.62
N ASN A 50 7.16 -6.83 -27.27
CA ASN A 50 6.20 -6.15 -28.13
C ASN A 50 6.24 -4.61 -27.98
N ASN A 51 7.14 -4.05 -27.16
CA ASN A 51 7.25 -2.63 -26.78
C ASN A 51 6.03 -2.09 -26.02
N LYS A 52 5.27 -2.96 -25.37
CA LYS A 52 4.17 -2.65 -24.47
C LYS A 52 4.42 -3.39 -23.16
N ILE A 53 4.02 -2.79 -22.06
CA ILE A 53 4.13 -3.37 -20.74
C ILE A 53 2.72 -3.55 -20.22
N THR A 54 2.25 -4.79 -20.20
CA THR A 54 0.99 -5.12 -19.53
C THR A 54 1.15 -5.00 -18.01
N PHE A 55 0.05 -4.77 -17.29
CA PHE A 55 0.10 -4.64 -15.84
C PHE A 55 0.54 -5.95 -15.15
N ASP A 56 0.20 -7.09 -15.76
CA ASP A 56 0.67 -8.40 -15.34
C ASP A 56 2.19 -8.56 -15.52
N GLU A 57 2.75 -8.15 -16.66
CA GLU A 57 4.20 -8.12 -16.88
C GLU A 57 4.93 -7.18 -15.92
N PHE A 58 4.37 -6.01 -15.69
CA PHE A 58 4.86 -5.07 -14.69
C PHE A 58 4.91 -5.73 -13.31
N CYS A 59 3.80 -6.33 -12.86
CA CYS A 59 3.72 -7.01 -11.58
C CYS A 59 4.73 -8.16 -11.47
N ARG A 60 4.88 -9.00 -12.52
CA ARG A 60 5.88 -10.08 -12.55
C ARG A 60 7.30 -9.57 -12.49
N GLY A 61 7.64 -8.52 -13.25
CA GLY A 61 8.99 -7.95 -13.28
C GLY A 61 9.47 -7.40 -11.93
N PHE A 62 8.53 -6.94 -11.11
CA PHE A 62 8.81 -6.37 -9.78
C PHE A 62 8.43 -7.29 -8.61
N GLY A 63 7.90 -8.49 -8.87
CA GLY A 63 7.51 -9.45 -7.83
C GLY A 63 6.30 -9.00 -7.01
N ILE A 64 5.34 -8.35 -7.66
CA ILE A 64 4.14 -7.79 -7.04
C ILE A 64 2.95 -8.69 -7.36
N LYS A 65 2.01 -8.79 -6.42
CA LYS A 65 0.77 -9.56 -6.59
C LYS A 65 -0.27 -8.75 -7.36
N LEU A 66 -0.50 -9.13 -8.62
CA LEU A 66 -1.43 -8.48 -9.55
C LEU A 66 -2.82 -8.20 -8.95
N ASN A 67 -3.45 -9.23 -8.37
CA ASN A 67 -4.81 -9.11 -7.84
C ASN A 67 -4.90 -8.08 -6.69
N GLU A 68 -3.88 -8.03 -5.83
CA GLU A 68 -3.86 -7.06 -4.73
C GLU A 68 -3.72 -5.63 -5.27
N MET A 69 -2.94 -5.43 -6.33
CA MET A 69 -2.78 -4.09 -6.92
C MET A 69 -4.01 -3.63 -7.70
N ARG A 70 -4.75 -4.54 -8.33
CA ARG A 70 -6.05 -4.20 -8.96
C ARG A 70 -7.06 -3.72 -7.92
N VAL A 71 -7.18 -4.44 -6.80
CA VAL A 71 -8.03 -4.02 -5.68
C VAL A 71 -7.57 -2.65 -5.18
N GLU A 72 -6.26 -2.46 -5.02
CA GLU A 72 -5.70 -1.20 -4.56
C GLU A 72 -5.98 -0.04 -5.53
N LYS A 73 -5.90 -0.26 -6.85
CA LYS A 73 -6.24 0.72 -7.88
C LYS A 73 -7.70 1.17 -7.74
N ILE A 74 -8.61 0.22 -7.55
CA ILE A 74 -10.04 0.49 -7.34
C ILE A 74 -10.24 1.26 -6.03
N GLU A 75 -9.68 0.80 -4.92
CA GLU A 75 -9.82 1.46 -3.61
C GLU A 75 -9.30 2.90 -3.61
N ARG A 76 -8.24 3.19 -4.37
CA ARG A 76 -7.70 4.54 -4.58
C ARG A 76 -8.57 5.38 -5.52
N ALA A 77 -9.25 4.78 -6.51
CA ALA A 77 -10.15 5.51 -7.39
C ALA A 77 -11.48 5.86 -6.71
N LEU A 78 -11.92 5.07 -5.72
CA LEU A 78 -13.16 5.30 -4.96
C LEU A 78 -13.16 6.61 -4.15
N THR A 79 -12.02 7.30 -4.00
CA THR A 79 -11.95 8.60 -3.30
C THR A 79 -12.64 9.75 -4.08
N TRP A 80 -13.06 9.54 -5.33
CA TRP A 80 -13.60 10.61 -6.18
C TRP A 80 -15.11 10.87 -6.10
N ASP A 81 -15.90 9.98 -5.49
CA ASP A 81 -17.35 10.15 -5.32
C ASP A 81 -17.74 10.35 -3.85
N ASN A 82 -17.59 11.58 -3.34
CA ASN A 82 -18.35 12.15 -2.20
C ASN A 82 -18.51 11.34 -0.89
N VAL A 83 -17.65 10.37 -0.58
CA VAL A 83 -17.65 9.67 0.72
C VAL A 83 -16.23 9.52 1.23
N THR A 84 -15.57 10.63 1.54
CA THR A 84 -14.45 10.56 2.48
C THR A 84 -15.03 10.14 3.83
N PRO A 85 -14.63 9.01 4.43
CA PRO A 85 -14.99 8.72 5.81
C PRO A 85 -14.51 9.90 6.65
N VAL A 86 -15.43 10.61 7.32
CA VAL A 86 -15.08 11.73 8.18
C VAL A 86 -14.03 11.22 9.15
N LYS A 87 -12.78 11.66 8.97
CA LYS A 87 -11.67 11.26 9.82
C LYS A 87 -12.04 11.64 11.26
N PRO A 88 -12.17 10.67 12.19
CA PRO A 88 -12.57 10.98 13.55
C PRO A 88 -11.59 11.97 14.18
N SER A 89 -12.08 12.94 14.94
CA SER A 89 -11.26 14.02 15.55
C SER A 89 -10.20 13.51 16.52
N ASN A 90 -10.32 12.27 16.99
CA ASN A 90 -9.36 11.62 17.89
C ASN A 90 -8.27 10.82 17.17
N ILE A 91 -8.17 10.91 15.85
CA ILE A 91 -7.20 10.18 15.03
C ILE A 91 -6.25 11.14 14.35
N ASP A 92 -4.95 10.94 14.54
CA ASP A 92 -3.89 11.62 13.80
C ASP A 92 -3.11 10.61 12.97
N ILE A 93 -3.18 10.71 11.64
CA ILE A 93 -2.34 9.90 10.76
C ILE A 93 -0.92 10.47 10.83
N ILE A 94 0.04 9.63 11.24
CA ILE A 94 1.46 9.97 11.30
C ILE A 94 2.08 9.76 9.92
N LYS A 95 1.80 8.60 9.31
CA LYS A 95 2.28 8.21 7.99
C LYS A 95 1.42 7.05 7.47
N SER A 96 1.20 7.00 6.16
CA SER A 96 0.46 5.91 5.52
C SER A 96 0.98 5.68 4.12
N ALA A 97 0.97 4.42 3.69
CA ALA A 97 1.06 4.04 2.28
C ALA A 97 -0.23 3.39 1.75
N MET A 98 -1.21 3.13 2.61
CA MET A 98 -2.48 2.47 2.26
C MET A 98 -3.49 3.46 1.65
N SER A 99 -4.43 2.97 0.82
CA SER A 99 -5.63 3.73 0.40
C SER A 99 -6.44 4.25 1.60
N GLU A 100 -7.16 5.38 1.45
CA GLU A 100 -7.97 5.95 2.55
C GLU A 100 -9.05 4.98 3.07
N THR A 101 -9.70 4.25 2.15
CA THR A 101 -10.68 3.21 2.48
C THR A 101 -10.07 2.13 3.37
N LYS A 102 -8.85 1.68 3.02
CA LYS A 102 -8.12 0.68 3.80
C LYS A 102 -7.67 1.25 5.15
N GLN A 103 -7.22 2.51 5.20
CA GLN A 103 -6.90 3.19 6.46
C GLN A 103 -8.11 3.22 7.39
N ALA A 104 -9.28 3.65 6.89
CA ALA A 104 -10.52 3.73 7.66
C ALA A 104 -10.89 2.37 8.26
N LYS A 105 -10.84 1.29 7.46
CA LYS A 105 -11.16 -0.06 7.93
C LYS A 105 -10.21 -0.54 9.04
N VAL A 106 -8.91 -0.24 8.93
CA VAL A 106 -7.91 -0.57 9.96
C VAL A 106 -8.16 0.23 11.25
N ILE A 107 -8.41 1.53 11.13
CA ILE A 107 -8.66 2.43 12.27
C ILE A 107 -9.96 2.06 13.00
N GLU A 108 -11.05 1.82 12.27
CA GLU A 108 -12.32 1.37 12.84
C GLU A 108 -12.17 0.04 13.58
N THR A 109 -11.38 -0.88 13.01
CA THR A 109 -11.10 -2.17 13.65
C THR A 109 -10.33 -1.97 14.95
N PHE A 110 -9.29 -1.14 14.94
CA PHE A 110 -8.54 -0.80 16.14
C PHE A 110 -9.43 -0.13 17.20
N GLN A 111 -10.30 0.80 16.81
CA GLN A 111 -11.28 1.44 17.71
C GLN A 111 -12.22 0.43 18.36
N LYS A 112 -12.79 -0.50 17.58
CA LYS A 112 -13.66 -1.57 18.10
C LYS A 112 -12.92 -2.47 19.09
N LEU A 113 -11.68 -2.86 18.79
CA LEU A 113 -10.87 -3.68 19.69
C LEU A 113 -10.54 -2.96 21.00
N MET A 114 -10.22 -1.67 20.92
CA MET A 114 -9.96 -0.81 22.08
C MET A 114 -11.21 -0.62 22.95
N GLN A 115 -12.41 -0.53 22.35
CA GLN A 115 -13.68 -0.49 23.08
C GLN A 115 -14.02 -1.85 23.72
N GLN A 116 -13.76 -2.95 23.02
CA GLN A 116 -14.09 -4.30 23.47
C GLN A 116 -13.21 -4.78 24.62
N TYR A 117 -11.88 -4.59 24.51
CA TYR A 117 -10.93 -5.10 25.48
C TYR A 117 -10.46 -4.06 26.49
N GLY A 118 -10.65 -2.77 26.19
CA GLY A 118 -10.19 -1.66 27.01
C GLY A 118 -8.79 -1.17 26.63
N ALA A 119 -8.53 0.09 26.97
CA ALA A 119 -7.32 0.82 26.57
C ALA A 119 -6.14 0.69 27.55
N ASP A 120 -6.29 -0.10 28.62
CA ASP A 120 -5.26 -0.30 29.63
C ASP A 120 -4.11 -1.19 29.13
N GLU A 121 -2.90 -0.96 29.63
CA GLU A 121 -1.68 -1.64 29.18
C GLU A 121 -1.77 -3.17 29.25
N LYS A 122 -2.46 -3.72 30.26
CA LYS A 122 -2.70 -5.17 30.41
C LYS A 122 -3.50 -5.79 29.26
N ASN A 123 -4.26 -5.00 28.51
CA ASN A 123 -5.12 -5.47 27.42
C ASN A 123 -4.53 -5.16 26.03
N LEU A 124 -3.49 -4.34 25.94
CA LEU A 124 -2.91 -3.93 24.66
C LEU A 124 -2.28 -5.09 23.88
N ASP A 125 -1.74 -6.10 24.57
CA ASP A 125 -1.25 -7.32 23.92
C ASP A 125 -2.36 -8.05 23.15
N LYS A 126 -3.56 -8.12 23.75
CA LYS A 126 -4.74 -8.71 23.10
C LYS A 126 -5.24 -7.86 21.94
N VAL A 127 -5.29 -6.54 22.10
CA VAL A 127 -5.66 -5.61 21.01
C VAL A 127 -4.68 -5.75 19.84
N SER A 128 -3.38 -5.81 20.12
CA SER A 128 -2.33 -5.98 19.10
C SER A 128 -2.49 -7.30 18.34
N SER A 129 -2.67 -8.40 19.07
CA SER A 129 -2.81 -9.74 18.50
C SER A 129 -4.07 -9.87 17.63
N GLU A 130 -5.21 -9.35 18.08
CA GLU A 130 -6.46 -9.40 17.30
C GLU A 130 -6.40 -8.48 16.08
N LEU A 131 -5.77 -7.30 16.18
CA LEU A 131 -5.58 -6.42 15.03
C LEU A 131 -4.66 -7.09 13.99
N LYS A 132 -3.59 -7.75 14.44
CA LYS A 132 -2.70 -8.51 13.56
C LYS A 132 -3.46 -9.60 12.82
N LYS A 133 -4.25 -10.39 13.55
CA LYS A 133 -5.08 -11.46 12.97
C LYS A 133 -6.04 -10.91 11.90
N PHE A 134 -6.74 -9.81 12.20
CA PHE A 134 -7.61 -9.14 11.23
C PHE A 134 -6.86 -8.74 9.95
N LEU A 135 -5.68 -8.12 10.10
CA LEU A 135 -4.86 -7.70 8.97
C LEU A 135 -4.39 -8.89 8.12
N GLU A 136 -4.00 -9.98 8.77
CA GLU A 136 -3.54 -11.20 8.11
C GLU A 136 -4.65 -11.95 7.37
N GLU A 137 -5.84 -12.04 7.97
CA GLU A 137 -7.03 -12.65 7.34
C GLU A 137 -7.58 -11.80 6.19
N THR A 138 -7.51 -10.47 6.29
CA THR A 138 -8.10 -9.55 5.30
C THR A 138 -7.12 -9.23 4.17
N TYR A 139 -5.85 -9.07 4.49
CA TYR A 139 -4.83 -8.52 3.58
C TYR A 139 -3.61 -9.43 3.46
N GLY A 140 -3.70 -10.70 3.85
CA GLY A 140 -2.62 -11.66 3.71
C GLY A 140 -1.47 -11.45 4.70
N ASN A 141 -0.53 -12.40 4.70
CA ASN A 141 0.52 -12.52 5.71
C ASN A 141 1.87 -11.94 5.24
N VAL A 142 2.79 -11.51 6.11
CA VAL A 142 2.74 -11.45 7.59
C VAL A 142 2.70 -9.98 8.03
N TRP A 143 1.85 -9.65 9.01
CA TRP A 143 1.75 -8.29 9.54
C TRP A 143 2.45 -8.13 10.89
N HIS A 144 3.00 -6.94 11.10
CA HIS A 144 3.47 -6.47 12.39
C HIS A 144 2.53 -5.40 12.91
N VAL A 145 2.27 -5.44 14.22
CA VAL A 145 1.44 -4.47 14.93
C VAL A 145 2.20 -4.06 16.18
N ILE A 146 2.41 -2.75 16.34
CA ILE A 146 3.01 -2.15 17.53
C ILE A 146 2.03 -1.11 18.08
N ILE A 147 1.67 -1.25 19.35
CA ILE A 147 0.88 -0.25 20.09
C ILE A 147 1.76 0.26 21.23
N MET A 148 1.86 1.58 21.37
CA MET A 148 2.68 2.17 22.41
C MET A 148 2.18 3.52 22.92
N ASN A 149 2.61 3.86 24.13
CA ASN A 149 2.40 5.16 24.75
C ASN A 149 3.72 5.96 24.69
N GLY A 150 3.79 7.00 23.86
CA GLY A 150 4.96 7.88 23.77
C GLY A 150 5.53 8.01 22.37
N SER A 151 6.81 8.39 22.30
CA SER A 151 7.54 8.64 21.06
C SER A 151 8.36 7.42 20.64
N PHE A 152 8.57 7.27 19.33
CA PHE A 152 9.40 6.22 18.74
C PHE A 152 10.10 6.70 17.49
N TRP A 153 11.17 6.01 17.14
CA TRP A 153 11.89 6.17 15.88
C TRP A 153 12.08 4.79 15.27
N MET A 154 11.73 4.64 14.00
CA MET A 154 11.90 3.37 13.30
C MET A 154 12.35 3.59 11.86
N SER A 155 13.17 2.67 11.38
CA SER A 155 13.48 2.48 9.97
C SER A 155 13.07 1.06 9.61
N TYR A 156 12.27 0.92 8.56
CA TYR A 156 11.67 -0.36 8.18
C TYR A 156 11.40 -0.39 6.67
N SER A 157 11.11 -1.58 6.16
CA SER A 157 10.62 -1.80 4.81
C SER A 157 9.33 -2.60 4.89
N HIS A 158 8.43 -2.34 3.95
CA HIS A 158 7.11 -2.96 3.90
C HIS A 158 6.74 -3.30 2.47
N GLU A 159 5.78 -4.20 2.30
CA GLU A 159 5.17 -4.40 0.99
C GLU A 159 4.45 -3.11 0.54
N PRO A 160 4.38 -2.87 -0.78
CA PRO A 160 3.68 -1.70 -1.31
C PRO A 160 2.27 -1.58 -0.77
N PHE A 161 1.91 -0.37 -0.37
CA PHE A 161 0.59 0.01 0.09
C PHE A 161 0.10 -0.73 1.34
N CYS A 162 1.03 -1.29 2.11
CA CYS A 162 0.74 -2.11 3.28
C CYS A 162 1.41 -1.57 4.54
N SER A 163 1.30 -0.26 4.79
CA SER A 163 1.75 0.36 6.03
C SER A 163 0.86 1.53 6.47
N LEU A 164 0.65 1.62 7.78
CA LEU A 164 -0.09 2.71 8.42
C LEU A 164 0.45 2.97 9.83
N GLN A 165 0.67 4.24 10.14
CA GLN A 165 1.01 4.74 11.45
C GLN A 165 0.02 5.84 11.81
N PHE A 166 -0.65 5.69 12.95
CA PHE A 166 -1.60 6.67 13.45
C PHE A 166 -1.55 6.76 14.97
N LYS A 167 -2.06 7.86 15.49
CA LYS A 167 -2.24 8.09 16.93
C LYS A 167 -3.72 8.20 17.21
N MET A 168 -4.18 7.48 18.24
CA MET A 168 -5.51 7.60 18.79
C MET A 168 -5.42 7.95 20.27
N ASN A 169 -5.83 9.16 20.63
CA ASN A 169 -5.65 9.70 22.00
C ASN A 169 -4.17 9.62 22.44
N ARG A 170 -3.84 8.80 23.46
CA ARG A 170 -2.47 8.60 23.97
C ARG A 170 -1.72 7.44 23.30
N HIS A 171 -2.38 6.64 22.47
CA HIS A 171 -1.82 5.41 21.90
C HIS A 171 -1.39 5.64 20.46
N SER A 172 -0.12 5.39 20.18
CA SER A 172 0.39 5.28 18.82
C SER A 172 0.31 3.83 18.35
N CYS A 173 -0.25 3.61 17.17
CA CYS A 173 -0.36 2.31 16.52
C CYS A 173 0.40 2.35 15.20
N SER A 174 1.33 1.41 15.02
CA SER A 174 2.07 1.21 13.78
C SER A 174 1.84 -0.20 13.27
N VAL A 175 1.36 -0.30 12.03
CA VAL A 175 1.13 -1.57 11.34
C VAL A 175 1.83 -1.59 9.99
N TRP A 176 2.44 -2.73 9.65
CA TRP A 176 3.00 -2.94 8.31
C TRP A 176 3.09 -4.42 7.94
N ARG A 177 2.97 -4.72 6.65
CA ARG A 177 3.21 -6.06 6.08
C ARG A 177 4.65 -6.18 5.62
N THR A 178 5.35 -7.22 6.05
CA THR A 178 6.72 -7.47 5.55
C THR A 178 6.71 -8.13 4.18
N PRO A 179 7.68 -7.80 3.31
CA PRO A 179 7.88 -8.51 2.05
C PRO A 179 7.99 -10.00 2.27
N SER A 180 7.04 -10.74 1.69
CA SER A 180 7.19 -12.17 1.48
C SER A 180 8.43 -12.36 0.60
N GLY A 181 9.50 -12.93 1.15
CA GLY A 181 10.79 -13.08 0.47
C GLY A 181 10.79 -14.05 -0.71
N GLN A 182 9.70 -14.13 -1.48
CA GLN A 182 9.63 -14.92 -2.69
C GLN A 182 10.63 -14.37 -3.71
N ARG A 183 11.83 -14.97 -3.72
CA ARG A 183 12.65 -15.03 -4.91
C ARG A 183 11.84 -15.79 -5.95
N TYR A 184 11.18 -15.07 -6.86
CA TYR A 184 10.67 -15.68 -8.07
C TYR A 184 11.86 -16.30 -8.79
N SER A 185 11.90 -17.62 -8.85
CA SER A 185 12.92 -18.38 -9.59
C SER A 185 12.86 -17.95 -11.05
N SER A 186 13.99 -17.39 -11.50
CA SER A 186 14.36 -17.13 -12.89
C SER A 186 14.08 -18.31 -13.81
#